data_AF-G7J1K5-F1
#
_entry.id   AF-G7J1K5-F1
#
_cell.length_a   1.000
_cell.length_b   1.000
_cell.length_c   1.000
_cell.angle_alpha   90.00
_cell.angle_beta   90.00
_cell.angle_gamma   90.00
#
_symmetry.space_group_name_H-M   'P 1'
#
loop_
_entity.id
_entity.type
_entity.pdbx_description
1 polymer ?
#
loop_
_entity_poly.entity_id
_entity_poly.type
_entity_poly.pdbx_seq_one_letter_code
_entity_poly.pdbx_strand_id
1 'polypeptide(L)'
;MLEEWLCLGEFPLLKDISIFKCSELKRALPQHLPSLQKLEIRDCNKLEASIPKCDNMIELDIRRCDRILVNELPTSLKKLVLSENQYTEFSVEPNLVNYTILDELNLDWSGFVKCPSLDLCCYNSLGDLSIKGWHSSSLPLELHLFTKLHYLYLYDCPELESFPMGGLPSNLRSLKIYNCPKLIGSREEWGLFQLSSLLEFSVSDEFENVESFPEENLLPPTLMFLHLYKCSKLRKMNNKGFLHLKSLKSLSINNCPSLENLLEEALHLFTKLDFLYLVDCPELDSFPEGGLPPNLSSFGIYNCPKLIGSREEWGLFQLNSLKSFFVTDEFENVESFPEENLLPSTLETLYVENCSKLRIMNNKGFLHLKSLKAMRIFSCPSLERLPEKEALPNSLDELWIDDCLIIKEKYEKEGGERWHTICHIPRVLIDGIRPE
;
A
#
# COMPACT_ATOMS: atom_id res chain seq x y z
N MET A 1 6.33 -33.78 5.93
CA MET A 1 5.96 -33.24 4.61
C MET A 1 4.76 -34.03 4.13
N LEU A 2 3.56 -33.45 4.22
CA LEU A 2 2.34 -34.12 3.75
C LEU A 2 2.18 -33.80 2.27
N GLU A 3 2.49 -34.78 1.41
CA GLU A 3 2.24 -34.66 -0.03
C GLU A 3 0.74 -34.85 -0.37
N GLU A 4 0.00 -35.45 0.57
CA GLU A 4 -1.37 -35.90 0.37
C GLU A 4 -2.19 -35.72 1.65
N TRP A 5 -3.45 -35.31 1.49
CA TRP A 5 -4.42 -35.37 2.58
C TRP A 5 -5.03 -36.77 2.65
N LEU A 6 -4.28 -37.71 3.23
CA LEU A 6 -4.70 -39.10 3.41
C LEU A 6 -5.69 -39.21 4.59
N CYS A 7 -6.94 -38.82 4.39
CA CYS A 7 -7.99 -39.06 5.39
C CYS A 7 -8.92 -40.19 4.95
N LEU A 8 -8.76 -41.35 5.60
CA LEU A 8 -9.63 -42.53 5.53
C LEU A 8 -10.85 -42.44 6.47
N GLY A 9 -11.11 -41.28 7.07
CA GLY A 9 -12.19 -41.07 8.05
C GLY A 9 -13.13 -39.92 7.68
N GLU A 10 -14.41 -40.08 8.02
CA GLU A 10 -15.42 -39.02 7.89
C GLU A 10 -15.24 -37.99 9.01
N PHE A 11 -15.21 -36.70 8.67
CA PHE A 11 -15.20 -35.59 9.65
C PHE A 11 -16.58 -34.92 9.70
N PRO A 12 -17.60 -35.55 10.30
CA PRO A 12 -18.98 -35.08 10.21
C PRO A 12 -19.24 -33.78 10.96
N LEU A 13 -18.39 -33.39 11.91
CA LEU A 13 -18.52 -32.20 12.75
C LEU A 13 -17.54 -31.08 12.41
N LEU A 14 -16.67 -31.28 11.42
CA LEU A 14 -15.66 -30.30 11.05
C LEU A 14 -16.33 -29.11 10.35
N LYS A 15 -16.16 -27.92 10.93
CA LYS A 15 -16.77 -26.67 10.46
C LYS A 15 -15.78 -25.79 9.71
N ASP A 16 -14.54 -25.75 10.16
CA ASP A 16 -13.54 -24.82 9.65
C ASP A 16 -12.30 -25.58 9.23
N ILE A 17 -11.83 -25.29 8.02
CA ILE A 17 -10.58 -25.79 7.48
C ILE A 17 -9.75 -24.59 7.03
N SER A 18 -8.50 -24.54 7.48
CA SER A 18 -7.54 -23.55 7.03
C SER A 18 -6.20 -24.20 6.71
N ILE A 19 -5.69 -23.97 5.50
CA ILE A 19 -4.43 -24.53 4.98
C ILE A 19 -3.58 -23.38 4.46
N PHE A 20 -2.37 -23.22 4.97
CA PHE A 20 -1.47 -22.13 4.60
C PHE A 20 -0.09 -22.66 4.25
N LYS A 21 0.48 -22.16 3.14
CA LYS A 21 1.89 -22.38 2.75
C LYS A 21 2.29 -23.86 2.69
N CYS A 22 1.38 -24.73 2.24
CA CYS A 22 1.61 -26.16 2.08
C CYS A 22 2.02 -26.49 0.64
N SER A 23 3.27 -26.17 0.29
CA SER A 23 3.77 -26.24 -1.10
C SER A 23 3.88 -27.65 -1.69
N GLU A 24 3.89 -28.70 -0.87
CA GLU A 24 3.95 -30.09 -1.34
C GLU A 24 2.59 -30.77 -1.42
N LEU A 25 1.50 -30.10 -0.99
CA LEU A 25 0.16 -30.66 -1.03
C LEU A 25 -0.31 -30.73 -2.49
N LYS A 26 -0.39 -31.95 -3.04
CA LYS A 26 -0.73 -32.18 -4.46
C LYS A 26 -2.13 -32.76 -4.67
N ARG A 27 -2.60 -33.62 -3.75
CA ARG A 27 -3.86 -34.37 -3.90
C ARG A 27 -5.08 -33.63 -3.34
N ALA A 28 -6.26 -34.02 -3.84
CA ALA A 28 -7.57 -33.40 -3.61
C ALA A 28 -8.00 -33.31 -2.13
N LEU A 29 -8.85 -32.31 -1.84
CA LEU A 29 -9.53 -32.14 -0.56
C LEU A 29 -10.53 -33.30 -0.31
N PRO A 30 -10.79 -33.68 0.96
CA PRO A 30 -11.88 -34.61 1.30
C PRO A 30 -13.21 -34.09 0.74
N GLN A 31 -13.89 -34.90 -0.08
CA GLN A 31 -15.08 -34.44 -0.80
C GLN A 31 -16.36 -34.44 0.05
N HIS A 32 -16.38 -35.16 1.17
CA HIS A 32 -17.56 -35.29 2.04
C HIS A 32 -17.32 -34.61 3.40
N LEU A 33 -17.74 -33.35 3.50
CA LEU A 33 -17.60 -32.52 4.70
C LEU A 33 -18.94 -31.80 4.99
N PRO A 34 -19.94 -32.49 5.57
CA PRO A 34 -21.32 -32.01 5.64
C PRO A 34 -21.53 -30.81 6.58
N SER A 35 -20.67 -30.65 7.59
CA SER A 35 -20.74 -29.55 8.55
C SER A 35 -19.84 -28.37 8.20
N LEU A 36 -19.12 -28.42 7.07
CA LEU A 36 -18.16 -27.38 6.73
C LEU A 36 -18.87 -26.04 6.46
N GLN A 37 -18.43 -25.01 7.17
CA GLN A 37 -18.89 -23.63 7.09
C GLN A 37 -17.81 -22.73 6.49
N LYS A 38 -16.54 -23.00 6.77
CA LYS A 38 -15.41 -22.21 6.28
C LYS A 38 -14.32 -23.09 5.66
N LEU A 39 -13.91 -22.72 4.45
CA LEU A 39 -12.74 -23.29 3.79
C LEU A 39 -11.78 -22.17 3.37
N GLU A 40 -10.57 -22.21 3.91
CA GLU A 40 -9.50 -21.25 3.61
C GLU A 40 -8.23 -21.97 3.16
N ILE A 41 -7.73 -21.65 1.97
CA ILE A 41 -6.50 -22.25 1.42
C ILE A 41 -5.66 -21.13 0.80
N ARG A 42 -4.43 -20.95 1.27
CA ARG A 42 -3.52 -19.93 0.71
C ARG A 42 -2.11 -20.46 0.49
N ASP A 43 -1.48 -19.95 -0.57
CA ASP A 43 -0.09 -20.23 -0.91
C ASP A 43 0.21 -21.74 -1.04
N CYS A 44 -0.72 -22.50 -1.64
CA CYS A 44 -0.61 -23.95 -1.88
C CYS A 44 -0.47 -24.21 -3.38
N ASN A 45 0.67 -23.79 -3.93
CA ASN A 45 0.92 -23.68 -5.37
C ASN A 45 1.01 -25.00 -6.18
N LYS A 46 1.00 -26.17 -5.53
CA LYS A 46 0.93 -27.47 -6.22
C LYS A 46 -0.43 -28.17 -6.02
N LEU A 47 -1.37 -27.50 -5.36
CA LEU A 47 -2.67 -28.09 -5.04
C LEU A 47 -3.52 -28.19 -6.31
N GLU A 48 -3.88 -29.43 -6.65
CA GLU A 48 -4.94 -29.75 -7.59
C GLU A 48 -6.14 -30.27 -6.79
N ALA A 49 -7.20 -29.46 -6.67
CA ALA A 49 -8.33 -29.77 -5.80
C ALA A 49 -9.70 -29.41 -6.40
N SER A 50 -10.67 -30.28 -6.13
CA SER A 50 -12.09 -29.97 -6.25
C SER A 50 -12.63 -29.51 -4.90
N ILE A 51 -13.34 -28.38 -4.89
CA ILE A 51 -13.97 -27.86 -3.66
C ILE A 51 -15.03 -28.86 -3.19
N PRO A 52 -15.02 -29.29 -1.92
CA PRO A 52 -16.00 -30.23 -1.41
C PRO A 52 -17.43 -29.70 -1.54
N LYS A 53 -18.38 -30.58 -1.81
CA LYS A 53 -19.80 -30.21 -1.80
C LYS A 53 -20.23 -29.98 -0.36
N CYS A 54 -20.52 -28.72 -0.02
CA CYS A 54 -20.85 -28.29 1.33
C CYS A 54 -22.05 -27.35 1.31
N ASP A 55 -23.25 -27.87 1.57
CA ASP A 55 -24.50 -27.10 1.50
C ASP A 55 -24.59 -25.99 2.57
N ASN A 56 -23.78 -26.07 3.63
CA ASN A 56 -23.76 -25.14 4.76
C ASN A 56 -22.60 -24.12 4.71
N MET A 57 -21.87 -24.04 3.59
CA MET A 57 -20.70 -23.15 3.49
C MET A 57 -21.11 -21.68 3.54
N ILE A 58 -20.36 -20.90 4.32
CA ILE A 58 -20.54 -19.47 4.57
C ILE A 58 -19.35 -18.69 4.00
N GLU A 59 -18.14 -19.25 4.12
CA GLU A 59 -16.90 -18.62 3.65
C GLU A 59 -16.09 -19.60 2.81
N LEU A 60 -15.72 -19.15 1.61
CA LEU A 60 -14.77 -19.82 0.75
C LEU A 60 -13.67 -18.81 0.39
N ASP A 61 -12.42 -19.09 0.76
CA ASP A 61 -11.27 -18.24 0.44
C ASP A 61 -10.11 -19.11 -0.06
N ILE A 62 -9.91 -19.13 -1.38
CA ILE A 62 -8.81 -19.88 -2.02
C ILE A 62 -7.93 -18.89 -2.80
N ARG A 63 -6.65 -18.83 -2.41
CA ARG A 63 -5.67 -17.94 -3.04
C ARG A 63 -4.38 -18.66 -3.40
N ARG A 64 -3.77 -18.26 -4.51
CA ARG A 64 -2.42 -18.70 -4.90
C ARG A 64 -2.28 -20.22 -4.93
N CYS A 65 -3.27 -20.88 -5.52
CA CYS A 65 -3.30 -22.32 -5.79
C CYS A 65 -3.21 -22.59 -7.30
N ASP A 66 -2.95 -23.84 -7.71
CA ASP A 66 -2.75 -24.18 -9.13
C ASP A 66 -4.08 -24.48 -9.82
N ARG A 67 -4.61 -25.70 -9.68
CA ARG A 67 -5.84 -26.15 -10.35
C ARG A 67 -6.98 -26.30 -9.36
N ILE A 68 -7.96 -25.41 -9.45
CA ILE A 68 -9.11 -25.40 -8.56
C ILE A 68 -10.38 -25.64 -9.36
N LEU A 69 -11.02 -26.78 -9.10
CA LEU A 69 -12.35 -27.07 -9.63
C LEU A 69 -13.40 -26.63 -8.61
N VAL A 70 -14.15 -25.58 -8.94
CA VAL A 70 -15.25 -25.06 -8.16
C VAL A 70 -16.52 -25.85 -8.49
N ASN A 71 -16.98 -26.62 -7.52
CA ASN A 71 -18.27 -27.30 -7.57
C ASN A 71 -19.43 -26.31 -7.31
N GLU A 72 -20.68 -26.77 -7.40
CA GLU A 72 -21.84 -25.93 -7.04
C GLU A 72 -21.67 -25.33 -5.63
N LEU A 73 -21.65 -23.99 -5.53
CA LEU A 73 -21.53 -23.28 -4.25
C LEU A 73 -22.92 -23.02 -3.66
N PRO A 74 -23.08 -23.02 -2.32
CA PRO A 74 -24.37 -22.81 -1.68
C PRO A 74 -24.76 -21.34 -1.64
N THR A 75 -26.07 -21.05 -1.69
CA THR A 75 -26.60 -19.68 -1.62
C THR A 75 -26.46 -19.03 -0.23
N SER A 76 -26.05 -19.80 0.79
CA SER A 76 -25.71 -19.31 2.13
C SER A 76 -24.38 -18.56 2.21
N LEU A 77 -23.62 -18.51 1.11
CA LEU A 77 -22.29 -17.93 1.08
C LEU A 77 -22.33 -16.42 1.32
N LYS A 78 -21.52 -15.96 2.27
CA LYS A 78 -21.30 -14.54 2.58
C LYS A 78 -19.98 -14.01 2.05
N LYS A 79 -18.99 -14.90 1.90
CA LYS A 79 -17.66 -14.57 1.38
C LYS A 79 -17.23 -15.56 0.32
N LEU A 80 -16.91 -15.05 -0.86
CA LEU A 80 -16.33 -15.81 -1.96
C LEU A 80 -15.04 -15.13 -2.43
N VAL A 81 -13.91 -15.79 -2.20
CA VAL A 81 -12.61 -15.35 -2.69
C VAL A 81 -11.95 -16.45 -3.50
N LEU A 82 -11.72 -16.18 -4.78
CA LEU A 82 -10.93 -16.99 -5.71
C LEU A 82 -9.94 -16.05 -6.39
N SER A 83 -8.70 -15.96 -5.88
CA SER A 83 -7.75 -14.93 -6.32
C SER A 83 -6.35 -15.48 -6.56
N GLU A 84 -5.66 -15.01 -7.61
CA GLU A 84 -4.28 -15.39 -7.93
C GLU A 84 -4.11 -16.92 -8.12
N ASN A 85 -5.16 -17.62 -8.54
CA ASN A 85 -5.13 -19.05 -8.85
C ASN A 85 -4.81 -19.24 -10.36
N GLN A 86 -4.08 -20.28 -10.75
CA GLN A 86 -3.61 -20.40 -12.15
C GLN A 86 -4.66 -20.98 -13.11
N TYR A 87 -5.41 -21.98 -12.67
CA TYR A 87 -6.38 -22.72 -13.48
C TYR A 87 -7.63 -23.00 -12.65
N THR A 88 -8.44 -21.97 -12.46
CA THR A 88 -9.74 -22.13 -11.83
C THR A 88 -10.79 -22.48 -12.88
N GLU A 89 -11.59 -23.48 -12.61
CA GLU A 89 -12.68 -23.91 -13.48
C GLU A 89 -13.93 -24.11 -12.63
N PHE A 90 -15.09 -23.71 -13.14
CA PHE A 90 -16.35 -24.10 -12.53
C PHE A 90 -16.89 -25.35 -13.23
N SER A 91 -17.27 -26.34 -12.43
CA SER A 91 -17.89 -27.58 -12.92
C SER A 91 -19.22 -27.34 -13.67
N VAL A 92 -19.92 -26.25 -13.32
CA VAL A 92 -21.16 -25.78 -13.91
C VAL A 92 -21.04 -24.28 -14.08
N GLU A 93 -21.62 -23.71 -15.14
CA GLU A 93 -21.62 -22.27 -15.33
C GLU A 93 -22.22 -21.58 -14.10
N PRO A 94 -21.44 -20.76 -13.36
CA PRO A 94 -21.87 -20.28 -12.07
C PRO A 94 -22.99 -19.25 -12.24
N ASN A 95 -24.15 -19.55 -11.66
CA ASN A 95 -25.25 -18.61 -11.59
C ASN A 95 -25.10 -17.75 -10.33
N LEU A 96 -24.27 -16.71 -10.42
CA LEU A 96 -23.98 -15.80 -9.30
C LEU A 96 -25.18 -14.93 -8.86
N VAL A 97 -26.30 -14.98 -9.59
CA VAL A 97 -27.55 -14.27 -9.25
C VAL A 97 -28.15 -14.73 -7.92
N ASN A 98 -27.93 -16.00 -7.54
CA ASN A 98 -28.59 -16.58 -6.37
C ASN A 98 -27.92 -16.24 -5.02
N TYR A 99 -26.74 -15.61 -5.00
CA TYR A 99 -26.00 -15.31 -3.76
C TYR A 99 -26.42 -13.97 -3.16
N THR A 100 -27.70 -13.80 -2.84
CA THR A 100 -28.30 -12.52 -2.44
C THR A 100 -27.84 -11.94 -1.10
N ILE A 101 -27.10 -12.73 -0.30
CA ILE A 101 -26.58 -12.34 1.02
C ILE A 101 -25.06 -12.16 1.04
N LEU A 102 -24.41 -12.22 -0.13
CA LEU A 102 -22.97 -12.08 -0.26
C LEU A 102 -22.51 -10.69 0.20
N ASP A 103 -21.50 -10.64 1.06
CA ASP A 103 -20.92 -9.42 1.65
C ASP A 103 -19.54 -9.11 1.02
N GLU A 104 -18.73 -10.14 0.78
CA GLU A 104 -17.41 -10.02 0.16
C GLU A 104 -17.32 -10.91 -1.09
N LEU A 105 -17.01 -10.30 -2.23
CA LEU A 105 -16.72 -10.99 -3.48
C LEU A 105 -15.35 -10.56 -4.00
N ASN A 106 -14.44 -11.51 -4.13
CA ASN A 106 -13.12 -11.29 -4.73
C ASN A 106 -12.84 -12.38 -5.76
N LEU A 107 -12.87 -12.01 -7.03
CA LEU A 107 -12.67 -12.94 -8.12
C LEU A 107 -11.56 -12.42 -9.04
N ASP A 108 -10.72 -13.34 -9.48
CA ASP A 108 -9.60 -13.09 -10.38
C ASP A 108 -9.79 -13.86 -11.68
N TRP A 109 -10.11 -13.12 -12.74
CA TRP A 109 -10.39 -13.67 -14.06
C TRP A 109 -9.16 -14.05 -14.87
N SER A 110 -7.97 -13.60 -14.48
CA SER A 110 -6.73 -13.99 -15.15
C SER A 110 -6.46 -15.50 -15.06
N GLY A 111 -6.99 -16.14 -14.01
CA GLY A 111 -6.81 -17.56 -13.72
C GLY A 111 -7.94 -18.48 -14.18
N PHE A 112 -9.04 -17.96 -14.75
CA PHE A 112 -10.17 -18.81 -15.15
C PHE A 112 -9.93 -19.46 -16.51
N VAL A 113 -10.14 -20.78 -16.59
CA VAL A 113 -10.09 -21.52 -17.86
C VAL A 113 -11.28 -21.13 -18.76
N LYS A 114 -12.46 -20.95 -18.16
CA LYS A 114 -13.66 -20.40 -18.79
C LYS A 114 -14.16 -19.25 -17.93
N CYS A 115 -14.28 -18.06 -18.51
CA CYS A 115 -14.75 -16.88 -17.80
C CYS A 115 -16.18 -17.10 -17.30
N PRO A 116 -16.42 -17.08 -15.97
CA PRO A 116 -17.78 -17.06 -15.45
C PRO A 116 -18.45 -15.74 -15.81
N SER A 117 -19.76 -15.80 -16.07
CA SER A 117 -20.60 -14.60 -16.14
C SER A 117 -20.62 -13.92 -14.77
N LEU A 118 -20.56 -12.59 -14.75
CA LEU A 118 -20.62 -11.77 -13.53
C LEU A 118 -22.01 -11.14 -13.38
N ASP A 119 -23.04 -11.95 -13.28
CA ASP A 119 -24.42 -11.49 -13.02
C ASP A 119 -24.74 -11.62 -11.51
N LEU A 120 -24.95 -10.50 -10.82
CA LEU A 120 -25.10 -10.42 -9.37
C LEU A 120 -26.42 -9.73 -8.99
N CYS A 121 -27.15 -10.31 -8.02
CA CYS A 121 -28.35 -9.68 -7.43
C CYS A 121 -28.20 -9.31 -5.93
N CYS A 122 -26.99 -9.38 -5.39
CA CYS A 122 -26.66 -9.05 -3.99
C CYS A 122 -26.53 -7.54 -3.70
N TYR A 123 -27.34 -6.72 -4.36
CA TYR A 123 -27.30 -5.25 -4.32
C TYR A 123 -27.41 -4.66 -2.90
N ASN A 124 -28.09 -5.37 -1.99
CA ASN A 124 -28.38 -4.89 -0.64
C ASN A 124 -27.45 -5.48 0.44
N SER A 125 -26.51 -6.35 0.07
CA SER A 125 -25.61 -7.01 1.02
C SER A 125 -24.14 -6.79 0.72
N LEU A 126 -23.74 -6.73 -0.56
CA LEU A 126 -22.33 -6.70 -0.93
C LEU A 126 -21.66 -5.41 -0.46
N GLY A 127 -20.72 -5.54 0.48
CA GLY A 127 -19.92 -4.46 1.05
C GLY A 127 -18.58 -4.28 0.33
N ASP A 128 -17.97 -5.39 -0.10
CA ASP A 128 -16.63 -5.45 -0.68
C ASP A 128 -16.64 -6.19 -2.03
N LEU A 129 -16.23 -5.49 -3.09
CA LEU A 129 -16.08 -6.06 -4.43
C LEU A 129 -14.65 -5.88 -4.93
N SER A 130 -14.01 -7.00 -5.27
CA SER A 130 -12.70 -7.05 -5.90
C SER A 130 -12.79 -7.84 -7.21
N ILE A 131 -12.46 -7.19 -8.31
CA ILE A 131 -12.42 -7.78 -9.65
C ILE A 131 -10.99 -7.65 -10.14
N LYS A 132 -10.35 -8.78 -10.42
CA LYS A 132 -9.02 -8.82 -11.04
C LYS A 132 -9.07 -9.48 -12.41
N GLY A 133 -8.18 -9.11 -13.33
CA GLY A 133 -8.01 -9.83 -14.59
C GLY A 133 -9.21 -9.73 -15.53
N TRP A 134 -10.00 -8.65 -15.50
CA TRP A 134 -11.21 -8.56 -16.33
C TRP A 134 -10.87 -8.27 -17.79
N HIS A 135 -11.46 -9.03 -18.72
CA HIS A 135 -11.07 -9.02 -20.13
C HIS A 135 -12.14 -8.48 -21.09
N SER A 136 -13.24 -7.92 -20.58
CA SER A 136 -14.29 -7.29 -21.40
C SER A 136 -14.29 -5.78 -21.25
N SER A 137 -14.82 -5.09 -22.26
CA SER A 137 -14.86 -3.61 -22.29
C SER A 137 -15.81 -2.98 -21.28
N SER A 138 -16.78 -3.74 -20.78
CA SER A 138 -17.72 -3.31 -19.75
C SER A 138 -17.87 -4.36 -18.66
N LEU A 139 -18.27 -3.90 -17.47
CA LEU A 139 -18.72 -4.76 -16.38
C LEU A 139 -20.22 -5.04 -16.57
N PRO A 140 -20.68 -6.30 -16.51
CA PRO A 140 -22.10 -6.66 -16.61
C PRO A 140 -22.83 -6.42 -15.27
N LEU A 141 -22.51 -5.31 -14.59
CA LEU A 141 -23.02 -4.97 -13.27
C LEU A 141 -23.58 -3.56 -13.29
N GLU A 142 -24.75 -3.35 -12.70
CA GLU A 142 -25.24 -2.01 -12.43
C GLU A 142 -24.70 -1.52 -11.08
N LEU A 143 -23.42 -1.10 -11.05
CA LEU A 143 -22.68 -0.78 -9.82
C LEU A 143 -23.41 0.20 -8.89
N HIS A 144 -24.14 1.15 -9.45
CA HIS A 144 -24.95 2.13 -8.72
C HIS A 144 -26.08 1.51 -7.86
N LEU A 145 -26.55 0.31 -8.18
CA LEU A 145 -27.57 -0.40 -7.41
C LEU A 145 -27.03 -1.01 -6.11
N PHE A 146 -25.71 -1.18 -5.98
CA PHE A 146 -25.08 -1.79 -4.80
C PHE A 146 -25.01 -0.80 -3.64
N THR A 147 -26.14 -0.61 -2.96
CA THR A 147 -26.29 0.41 -1.91
C THR A 147 -25.44 0.17 -0.65
N LYS A 148 -24.89 -1.04 -0.46
CA LYS A 148 -23.98 -1.35 0.67
C LYS A 148 -22.51 -1.36 0.28
N LEU A 149 -22.19 -1.27 -1.01
CA LEU A 149 -20.82 -1.36 -1.50
C LEU A 149 -20.04 -0.14 -1.03
N HIS A 150 -19.04 -0.38 -0.19
CA HIS A 150 -18.19 0.65 0.39
C HIS A 150 -16.71 0.49 -0.03
N TYR A 151 -16.33 -0.68 -0.54
CA TYR A 151 -15.01 -0.94 -1.10
C TYR A 151 -15.11 -1.52 -2.52
N LEU A 152 -14.44 -0.88 -3.48
CA LEU A 152 -14.30 -1.38 -4.85
C LEU A 152 -12.82 -1.43 -5.24
N TYR A 153 -12.36 -2.60 -5.67
CA TYR A 153 -11.01 -2.85 -6.14
C TYR A 153 -11.02 -3.44 -7.54
N LEU A 154 -10.36 -2.77 -8.47
CA LEU A 154 -10.14 -3.22 -9.84
C LEU A 154 -8.63 -3.39 -10.05
N TYR A 155 -8.21 -4.55 -10.54
CA TYR A 155 -6.80 -4.82 -10.82
C TYR A 155 -6.63 -5.56 -12.14
N ASP A 156 -5.73 -5.10 -12.98
CA ASP A 156 -5.38 -5.77 -14.24
C ASP A 156 -6.62 -6.02 -15.12
N CYS A 157 -7.38 -4.94 -15.38
CA CYS A 157 -8.56 -4.96 -16.26
C CYS A 157 -8.22 -4.18 -17.55
N PRO A 158 -7.37 -4.72 -18.45
CA PRO A 158 -6.78 -3.96 -19.56
C PRO A 158 -7.81 -3.50 -20.60
N GLU A 159 -8.88 -4.26 -20.78
CA GLU A 159 -9.90 -3.98 -21.78
C GLU A 159 -11.03 -3.11 -21.26
N LEU A 160 -11.19 -2.95 -19.94
CA LEU A 160 -12.30 -2.21 -19.34
C LEU A 160 -12.23 -0.73 -19.71
N GLU A 161 -13.22 -0.22 -20.42
CA GLU A 161 -13.19 1.14 -20.98
C GLU A 161 -13.88 2.18 -20.09
N SER A 162 -14.95 1.80 -19.39
CA SER A 162 -15.73 2.74 -18.57
C SER A 162 -16.50 2.03 -17.46
N PHE A 163 -17.00 2.82 -16.50
CA PHE A 163 -17.98 2.31 -15.55
C PHE A 163 -19.37 2.15 -16.23
N PRO A 164 -20.21 1.21 -15.76
CA PRO A 164 -21.57 0.98 -16.28
C PRO A 164 -22.49 2.22 -16.22
N MET A 165 -23.60 2.21 -16.99
CA MET A 165 -24.42 3.39 -17.35
C MET A 165 -25.09 4.14 -16.16
N GLY A 166 -25.01 3.66 -14.92
CA GLY A 166 -25.41 4.41 -13.72
C GLY A 166 -24.26 4.92 -12.84
N GLY A 167 -23.01 4.66 -13.21
CA GLY A 167 -21.83 5.06 -12.46
C GLY A 167 -21.57 4.24 -11.20
N LEU A 168 -20.79 4.81 -10.28
CA LEU A 168 -20.38 4.20 -9.02
C LEU A 168 -21.44 4.38 -7.91
N PRO A 169 -21.50 3.47 -6.92
CA PRO A 169 -22.46 3.59 -5.83
C PRO A 169 -22.14 4.77 -4.90
N SER A 170 -23.18 5.45 -4.42
CA SER A 170 -23.06 6.67 -3.61
C SER A 170 -22.48 6.46 -2.20
N ASN A 171 -22.52 5.22 -1.68
CA ASN A 171 -21.95 4.85 -0.38
C ASN A 171 -20.49 4.38 -0.46
N LEU A 172 -19.87 4.42 -1.64
CA LEU A 172 -18.49 4.00 -1.85
C LEU A 172 -17.54 4.85 -1.00
N ARG A 173 -16.70 4.19 -0.19
CA ARG A 173 -15.73 4.84 0.71
C ARG A 173 -14.30 4.71 0.22
N SER A 174 -13.97 3.59 -0.42
CA SER A 174 -12.63 3.30 -0.94
C SER A 174 -12.72 2.76 -2.36
N LEU A 175 -11.99 3.40 -3.27
CA LEU A 175 -11.89 2.99 -4.67
C LEU A 175 -10.41 2.80 -5.02
N LYS A 176 -10.07 1.62 -5.53
CA LYS A 176 -8.71 1.26 -5.95
C LYS A 176 -8.74 0.75 -7.38
N ILE A 177 -7.96 1.36 -8.26
CA ILE A 177 -7.90 1.03 -9.69
C ILE A 177 -6.44 0.85 -10.08
N TYR A 178 -6.05 -0.37 -10.44
CA TYR A 178 -4.66 -0.71 -10.71
C TYR A 178 -4.53 -1.45 -12.04
N ASN A 179 -3.62 -1.03 -12.91
CA ASN A 179 -3.38 -1.63 -14.22
C ASN A 179 -4.66 -1.73 -15.07
N CYS A 180 -5.36 -0.60 -15.26
CA CYS A 180 -6.61 -0.51 -16.02
C CYS A 180 -6.53 0.65 -17.04
N PRO A 181 -5.68 0.54 -18.08
CA PRO A 181 -5.26 1.68 -18.89
C PRO A 181 -6.41 2.34 -19.65
N LYS A 182 -7.32 1.55 -20.22
CA LYS A 182 -8.49 2.09 -20.94
C LYS A 182 -9.47 2.81 -20.00
N LEU A 183 -9.72 2.26 -18.82
CA LEU A 183 -10.58 2.87 -17.80
C LEU A 183 -10.00 4.20 -17.29
N ILE A 184 -8.68 4.28 -17.14
CA ILE A 184 -7.99 5.52 -16.77
C ILE A 184 -7.99 6.53 -17.92
N GLY A 185 -7.98 6.05 -19.17
CA GLY A 185 -8.21 6.88 -20.35
C GLY A 185 -9.54 7.63 -20.31
N SER A 186 -10.60 7.05 -19.73
CA SER A 186 -11.94 7.64 -19.59
C SER A 186 -12.20 8.30 -18.22
N ARG A 187 -11.16 8.59 -17.43
CA ARG A 187 -11.29 9.06 -16.04
C ARG A 187 -12.17 10.29 -15.81
N GLU A 188 -12.27 11.18 -16.80
CA GLU A 188 -13.14 12.36 -16.75
C GLU A 188 -14.63 11.99 -16.61
N GLU A 189 -15.01 10.78 -17.03
CA GLU A 189 -16.40 10.30 -16.99
C GLU A 189 -16.74 9.54 -15.71
N TRP A 190 -15.78 9.31 -14.80
CA TRP A 190 -16.00 8.51 -13.60
C TRP A 190 -17.00 9.11 -12.61
N GLY A 191 -17.20 10.43 -12.66
CA GLY A 191 -18.13 11.13 -11.76
C GLY A 191 -17.74 11.10 -10.28
N LEU A 192 -16.46 10.86 -9.95
CA LEU A 192 -15.99 10.69 -8.56
C LEU A 192 -16.30 11.90 -7.67
N PHE A 193 -16.32 13.11 -8.23
CA PHE A 193 -16.62 14.34 -7.50
C PHE A 193 -17.99 14.34 -6.80
N GLN A 194 -18.97 13.61 -7.34
CA GLN A 194 -20.31 13.49 -6.76
C GLN A 194 -20.38 12.46 -5.62
N LEU A 195 -19.34 11.65 -5.42
CA LEU A 195 -19.28 10.62 -4.40
C LEU A 195 -18.93 11.22 -3.03
N SER A 196 -19.95 11.75 -2.35
CA SER A 196 -19.83 12.37 -1.02
C SER A 196 -19.40 11.43 0.10
N SER A 197 -19.41 10.11 -0.14
CA SER A 197 -18.92 9.11 0.82
C SER A 197 -17.47 8.70 0.58
N LEU A 198 -16.85 9.09 -0.55
CA LEU A 198 -15.52 8.60 -0.92
C LEU A 198 -14.44 9.28 -0.06
N LEU A 199 -13.67 8.45 0.65
CA LEU A 199 -12.63 8.87 1.58
C LEU A 199 -11.23 8.46 1.12
N GLU A 200 -11.11 7.33 0.42
CA GLU A 200 -9.85 6.79 -0.08
C GLU A 200 -9.94 6.56 -1.59
N PHE A 201 -8.93 7.06 -2.30
CA PHE A 201 -8.76 6.80 -3.72
C PHE A 201 -7.32 6.39 -3.97
N SER A 202 -7.16 5.28 -4.67
CA SER A 202 -5.85 4.85 -5.12
C SER A 202 -5.89 4.45 -6.58
N VAL A 203 -4.87 4.89 -7.32
CA VAL A 203 -4.74 4.57 -8.73
C VAL A 203 -3.30 4.20 -9.06
N SER A 204 -3.14 3.23 -9.96
CA SER A 204 -1.85 2.80 -10.45
C SER A 204 -1.95 2.38 -11.91
N ASP A 205 -1.23 3.07 -12.78
CA ASP A 205 -1.12 2.74 -14.21
C ASP A 205 -0.04 3.63 -14.83
N GLU A 206 0.39 3.34 -16.05
CA GLU A 206 1.35 4.16 -16.78
C GLU A 206 0.90 5.61 -16.98
N PHE A 207 -0.42 5.88 -16.91
CA PHE A 207 -0.98 7.22 -17.12
C PHE A 207 -0.73 7.72 -18.55
N GLU A 208 -0.90 6.84 -19.54
CA GLU A 208 -0.74 7.18 -20.95
C GLU A 208 -1.62 8.38 -21.32
N ASN A 209 -1.02 9.42 -21.89
CA ASN A 209 -1.67 10.72 -22.20
C ASN A 209 -2.16 11.53 -20.99
N VAL A 210 -1.67 11.26 -19.77
CA VAL A 210 -1.98 12.03 -18.55
C VAL A 210 -0.73 12.73 -18.05
N GLU A 211 -0.42 13.89 -18.63
CA GLU A 211 0.74 14.69 -18.20
C GLU A 211 0.51 15.36 -16.83
N SER A 212 -0.73 15.71 -16.51
CA SER A 212 -1.11 16.37 -15.25
C SER A 212 -2.34 15.74 -14.59
N PHE A 213 -2.29 15.53 -13.28
CA PHE A 213 -3.37 14.89 -12.51
C PHE A 213 -3.60 15.55 -11.14
N PRO A 214 -4.83 15.57 -10.59
CA PRO A 214 -6.10 15.26 -11.22
C PRO A 214 -6.64 16.46 -12.01
N GLU A 215 -7.58 16.19 -12.89
CA GLU A 215 -8.37 17.21 -13.56
C GLU A 215 -9.21 18.02 -12.56
N GLU A 216 -9.61 19.23 -12.98
CA GLU A 216 -10.53 20.05 -12.20
C GLU A 216 -11.83 19.28 -11.94
N ASN A 217 -12.25 19.23 -10.67
CA ASN A 217 -13.45 18.51 -10.24
C ASN A 217 -13.46 17.01 -10.59
N LEU A 218 -12.31 16.35 -10.73
CA LEU A 218 -12.30 14.89 -10.81
C LEU A 218 -12.54 14.27 -9.42
N LEU A 219 -11.71 14.60 -8.43
CA LEU A 219 -11.74 13.99 -7.10
C LEU A 219 -12.71 14.72 -6.15
N PRO A 220 -13.43 14.04 -5.24
CA PRO A 220 -14.39 14.69 -4.34
C PRO A 220 -13.70 15.42 -3.16
N PRO A 221 -14.30 16.50 -2.61
CA PRO A 221 -13.75 17.27 -1.49
C PRO A 221 -13.71 16.50 -0.15
N THR A 222 -14.39 15.35 -0.08
CA THR A 222 -14.41 14.45 1.08
C THR A 222 -13.18 13.55 1.17
N LEU A 223 -12.37 13.49 0.10
CA LEU A 223 -11.22 12.61 0.02
C LEU A 223 -10.20 12.92 1.13
N MET A 224 -9.80 11.88 1.85
CA MET A 224 -8.87 11.92 2.97
C MET A 224 -7.54 11.24 2.65
N PHE A 225 -7.56 10.23 1.78
CA PHE A 225 -6.40 9.42 1.43
C PHE A 225 -6.28 9.34 -0.09
N LEU A 226 -5.17 9.84 -0.64
CA LEU A 226 -4.85 9.76 -2.05
C LEU A 226 -3.52 9.05 -2.24
N HIS A 227 -3.54 7.96 -3.01
CA HIS A 227 -2.36 7.17 -3.29
C HIS A 227 -2.17 6.94 -4.79
N LEU A 228 -1.07 7.47 -5.33
CA LEU A 228 -0.66 7.29 -6.72
C LEU A 228 0.52 6.31 -6.76
N TYR A 229 0.41 5.25 -7.55
CA TYR A 229 1.46 4.24 -7.69
C TYR A 229 1.82 4.03 -9.15
N LYS A 230 3.11 3.93 -9.51
CA LYS A 230 3.54 3.54 -10.87
C LYS A 230 3.01 4.45 -12.00
N CYS A 231 2.71 5.73 -11.71
CA CYS A 231 2.24 6.71 -12.71
C CYS A 231 3.40 7.22 -13.57
N SER A 232 3.84 6.39 -14.52
CA SER A 232 5.12 6.58 -15.22
C SER A 232 5.18 7.79 -16.16
N LYS A 233 4.05 8.22 -16.74
CA LYS A 233 3.94 9.40 -17.62
C LYS A 233 3.49 10.68 -16.92
N LEU A 234 3.10 10.59 -15.65
CA LEU A 234 2.67 11.75 -14.86
C LEU A 234 3.85 12.68 -14.61
N ARG A 235 3.77 13.91 -15.14
CA ARG A 235 4.83 14.92 -14.99
C ARG A 235 4.57 15.93 -13.89
N LYS A 236 3.31 16.28 -13.66
CA LYS A 236 2.94 17.35 -12.72
C LYS A 236 1.66 16.99 -11.98
N MET A 237 1.50 17.44 -10.74
CA MET A 237 0.16 17.47 -10.15
C MET A 237 -0.51 18.82 -10.44
N ASN A 238 -1.79 18.76 -10.83
CA ASN A 238 -2.54 19.92 -11.24
C ASN A 238 -3.10 20.68 -10.02
N ASN A 239 -2.62 21.91 -9.81
CA ASN A 239 -3.06 22.80 -8.73
C ASN A 239 -4.58 22.96 -8.63
N LYS A 240 -5.26 23.15 -9.76
CA LYS A 240 -6.69 23.45 -9.76
C LYS A 240 -7.53 22.23 -9.40
N GLY A 241 -7.10 21.03 -9.80
CA GLY A 241 -7.73 19.77 -9.40
C GLY A 241 -7.52 19.40 -7.93
N PHE A 242 -6.49 19.97 -7.29
CA PHE A 242 -6.19 19.74 -5.88
C PHE A 242 -6.81 20.77 -4.92
N LEU A 243 -7.14 21.98 -5.40
CA LEU A 243 -7.42 23.13 -4.53
C LEU A 243 -8.57 22.89 -3.53
N HIS A 244 -9.61 22.14 -3.93
CA HIS A 244 -10.79 21.84 -3.10
C HIS A 244 -10.62 20.65 -2.15
N LEU A 245 -9.52 19.91 -2.21
CA LEU A 245 -9.26 18.72 -1.38
C LEU A 245 -8.83 19.08 0.05
N LYS A 246 -9.61 19.94 0.73
CA LYS A 246 -9.31 20.46 2.09
C LYS A 246 -9.45 19.40 3.20
N SER A 247 -9.93 18.21 2.87
CA SER A 247 -10.07 17.08 3.80
C SER A 247 -8.89 16.11 3.77
N LEU A 248 -7.96 16.29 2.82
CA LEU A 248 -6.85 15.38 2.59
C LEU A 248 -5.95 15.30 3.82
N LYS A 249 -5.75 14.08 4.33
CA LYS A 249 -4.89 13.75 5.47
C LYS A 249 -3.63 13.02 5.07
N SER A 250 -3.69 12.24 3.99
CA SER A 250 -2.55 11.49 3.49
C SER A 250 -2.43 11.61 1.98
N LEU A 251 -1.22 11.94 1.53
CA LEU A 251 -0.82 11.91 0.12
C LEU A 251 0.39 11.00 0.01
N SER A 252 0.29 9.95 -0.81
CA SER A 252 1.41 9.08 -1.15
C SER A 252 1.57 9.02 -2.65
N ILE A 253 2.78 9.26 -3.12
CA ILE A 253 3.17 9.15 -4.51
C ILE A 253 4.35 8.21 -4.57
N ASN A 254 4.21 7.12 -5.33
CA ASN A 254 5.16 6.04 -5.34
C ASN A 254 5.46 5.60 -6.78
N ASN A 255 6.74 5.50 -7.12
CA ASN A 255 7.21 5.01 -8.41
C ASN A 255 6.65 5.84 -9.58
N CYS A 256 6.75 7.16 -9.49
CA CYS A 256 6.34 8.09 -10.54
C CYS A 256 7.59 8.73 -11.19
N PRO A 257 8.29 8.01 -12.08
CA PRO A 257 9.62 8.41 -12.56
C PRO A 257 9.67 9.70 -13.36
N SER A 258 8.58 10.10 -14.04
CA SER A 258 8.54 11.35 -14.81
C SER A 258 8.04 12.55 -14.01
N LEU A 259 7.71 12.39 -12.72
CA LEU A 259 7.13 13.45 -11.93
C LEU A 259 8.17 14.53 -11.64
N GLU A 260 8.00 15.69 -12.26
CA GLU A 260 8.89 16.85 -12.12
C GLU A 260 8.45 17.76 -10.98
N ASN A 261 7.14 17.89 -10.73
CA ASN A 261 6.60 18.88 -9.79
C ASN A 261 5.35 18.39 -9.04
N LEU A 262 5.32 18.60 -7.71
CA LEU A 262 4.17 18.26 -6.88
C LEU A 262 3.02 19.24 -7.03
N LEU A 263 3.23 20.54 -6.93
CA LEU A 263 2.24 21.61 -7.12
C LEU A 263 3.05 22.90 -7.39
N GLU A 264 2.48 23.91 -8.05
CA GLU A 264 3.20 25.19 -8.26
C GLU A 264 3.06 26.13 -7.04
N GLU A 265 1.87 26.26 -6.45
CA GLU A 265 1.64 27.27 -5.39
C GLU A 265 0.84 26.76 -4.18
N ALA A 266 0.22 25.57 -4.21
CA ALA A 266 -0.90 25.27 -3.31
C ALA A 266 -0.63 24.25 -2.19
N LEU A 267 0.56 23.64 -2.08
CA LEU A 267 0.78 22.52 -1.15
C LEU A 267 0.61 22.92 0.32
N HIS A 268 1.09 24.11 0.70
CA HIS A 268 0.93 24.65 2.05
C HIS A 268 -0.54 24.88 2.47
N LEU A 269 -1.49 24.93 1.53
CA LEU A 269 -2.92 25.15 1.80
C LEU A 269 -3.62 23.89 2.33
N PHE A 270 -2.98 22.72 2.31
CA PHE A 270 -3.52 21.47 2.84
C PHE A 270 -3.28 21.35 4.35
N THR A 271 -3.92 22.21 5.13
CA THR A 271 -3.71 22.30 6.59
C THR A 271 -4.16 21.06 7.38
N LYS A 272 -4.86 20.10 6.75
CA LYS A 272 -5.19 18.80 7.36
C LYS A 272 -4.23 17.67 6.95
N LEU A 273 -3.29 17.93 6.04
CA LEU A 273 -2.35 16.91 5.59
C LEU A 273 -1.40 16.58 6.74
N ASP A 274 -1.43 15.30 7.12
CA ASP A 274 -0.73 14.74 8.27
C ASP A 274 0.43 13.84 7.81
N PHE A 275 0.24 13.16 6.68
CA PHE A 275 1.20 12.23 6.08
C PHE A 275 1.50 12.60 4.63
N LEU A 276 2.79 12.75 4.30
CA LEU A 276 3.28 12.91 2.94
C LEU A 276 4.41 11.91 2.69
N TYR A 277 4.24 11.06 1.68
CA TYR A 277 5.23 10.05 1.31
C TYR A 277 5.53 10.12 -0.18
N LEU A 278 6.81 10.33 -0.50
CA LEU A 278 7.33 10.37 -1.87
C LEU A 278 8.33 9.23 -2.02
N VAL A 279 8.05 8.31 -2.93
CA VAL A 279 8.85 7.10 -3.13
C VAL A 279 9.17 6.96 -4.61
N ASP A 280 10.43 6.70 -4.96
CA ASP A 280 10.89 6.43 -6.32
C ASP A 280 10.41 7.51 -7.32
N CYS A 281 10.69 8.79 -7.01
CA CYS A 281 10.37 9.95 -7.85
C CYS A 281 11.65 10.71 -8.25
N PRO A 282 12.51 10.14 -9.12
CA PRO A 282 13.84 10.66 -9.44
C PRO A 282 13.86 12.03 -10.12
N GLU A 283 12.83 12.38 -10.89
CA GLU A 283 12.79 13.66 -11.62
C GLU A 283 12.24 14.83 -10.78
N LEU A 284 11.68 14.55 -9.59
CA LEU A 284 11.15 15.57 -8.70
C LEU A 284 12.31 16.31 -8.05
N ASP A 285 12.44 17.60 -8.29
CA ASP A 285 13.62 18.37 -7.89
C ASP A 285 13.39 19.35 -6.73
N SER A 286 12.14 19.74 -6.45
CA SER A 286 11.85 20.81 -5.49
C SER A 286 10.42 20.76 -4.93
N PHE A 287 10.19 21.50 -3.85
CA PHE A 287 8.85 21.81 -3.33
C PHE A 287 8.37 23.17 -3.86
N PRO A 288 7.05 23.41 -3.95
CA PRO A 288 6.51 24.71 -4.34
C PRO A 288 7.01 25.87 -3.47
N GLU A 289 7.05 27.09 -4.01
CA GLU A 289 7.49 28.31 -3.33
C GLU A 289 6.74 28.60 -2.00
N GLY A 290 5.51 28.10 -1.86
CA GLY A 290 4.74 28.21 -0.61
C GLY A 290 5.14 27.22 0.49
N GLY A 291 6.02 26.27 0.20
CA GLY A 291 6.52 25.26 1.14
C GLY A 291 5.55 24.09 1.41
N LEU A 292 5.94 23.28 2.39
CA LEU A 292 5.19 22.10 2.85
C LEU A 292 4.01 22.46 3.77
N PRO A 293 3.00 21.58 3.92
CA PRO A 293 1.88 21.82 4.81
C PRO A 293 2.33 21.97 6.28
N PRO A 294 1.86 23.00 7.02
CA PRO A 294 2.38 23.33 8.34
C PRO A 294 2.03 22.32 9.45
N ASN A 295 0.99 21.50 9.24
CA ASN A 295 0.51 20.53 10.22
C ASN A 295 0.97 19.09 9.94
N LEU A 296 1.91 18.92 9.01
CA LEU A 296 2.48 17.62 8.66
C LEU A 296 3.15 17.00 9.89
N SER A 297 2.71 15.82 10.33
CA SER A 297 3.33 15.11 11.46
C SER A 297 4.33 14.05 11.02
N SER A 298 4.17 13.51 9.81
CA SER A 298 5.03 12.47 9.27
C SER A 298 5.36 12.73 7.82
N PHE A 299 6.66 12.75 7.51
CA PHE A 299 7.16 13.02 6.18
C PHE A 299 8.22 12.00 5.77
N GLY A 300 8.06 11.39 4.60
CA GLY A 300 9.02 10.42 4.09
C GLY A 300 9.41 10.67 2.64
N ILE A 301 10.70 10.61 2.36
CA ILE A 301 11.30 10.66 1.02
C ILE A 301 12.15 9.42 0.82
N TYR A 302 11.87 8.66 -0.23
CA TYR A 302 12.56 7.43 -0.55
C TYR A 302 12.95 7.43 -2.03
N ASN A 303 14.25 7.32 -2.33
CA ASN A 303 14.81 7.27 -3.67
C ASN A 303 14.34 8.43 -4.57
N CYS A 304 14.62 9.66 -4.13
CA CYS A 304 14.30 10.90 -4.84
C CYS A 304 15.57 11.77 -4.92
N PRO A 305 16.56 11.40 -5.74
CA PRO A 305 17.89 11.99 -5.73
C PRO A 305 17.92 13.49 -6.02
N LYS A 306 17.12 13.98 -6.99
CA LYS A 306 17.06 15.42 -7.30
C LYS A 306 16.48 16.23 -6.14
N LEU A 307 15.39 15.74 -5.54
CA LEU A 307 14.76 16.37 -4.38
C LEU A 307 15.71 16.43 -3.17
N ILE A 308 16.55 15.41 -2.99
CA ILE A 308 17.57 15.39 -1.93
C ILE A 308 18.73 16.32 -2.24
N GLY A 309 19.03 16.52 -3.53
CA GLY A 309 19.94 17.56 -4.00
C GLY A 309 19.54 18.97 -3.55
N SER A 310 18.24 19.26 -3.50
CA SER A 310 17.67 20.56 -3.08
C SER A 310 17.25 20.63 -1.61
N ARG A 311 17.72 19.71 -0.75
CA ARG A 311 17.24 19.59 0.64
C ARG A 311 17.35 20.84 1.51
N GLU A 312 18.30 21.74 1.22
CA GLU A 312 18.45 23.02 1.93
C GLU A 312 17.22 23.93 1.77
N GLU A 313 16.42 23.73 0.73
CA GLU A 313 15.26 24.54 0.38
C GLU A 313 13.94 23.96 0.92
N TRP A 314 13.94 22.77 1.54
CA TRP A 314 12.72 22.11 1.99
C TRP A 314 11.96 22.86 3.10
N GLY A 315 12.66 23.71 3.87
CA GLY A 315 12.06 24.49 4.95
C GLY A 315 11.51 23.64 6.11
N LEU A 316 11.95 22.38 6.28
CA LEU A 316 11.42 21.46 7.30
C LEU A 316 11.51 22.01 8.72
N PHE A 317 12.53 22.83 9.01
CA PHE A 317 12.69 23.46 10.33
C PHE A 317 11.52 24.34 10.76
N GLN A 318 10.68 24.81 9.82
CA GLN A 318 9.49 25.61 10.10
C GLN A 318 8.26 24.75 10.45
N LEU A 319 8.32 23.44 10.24
CA LEU A 319 7.21 22.51 10.47
C LEU A 319 7.10 22.15 11.95
N ASN A 320 6.37 22.97 12.70
CA ASN A 320 6.18 22.82 14.15
C ASN A 320 5.36 21.59 14.57
N SER A 321 4.80 20.85 13.62
CA SER A 321 4.03 19.63 13.87
C SER A 321 4.79 18.35 13.50
N LEU A 322 5.94 18.46 12.83
CA LEU A 322 6.65 17.31 12.29
C LEU A 322 7.30 16.51 13.42
N LYS A 323 6.91 15.24 13.54
CA LYS A 323 7.35 14.29 14.56
C LYS A 323 8.19 13.16 13.99
N SER A 324 7.91 12.73 12.76
CA SER A 324 8.60 11.62 12.13
C SER A 324 9.13 12.03 10.76
N PHE A 325 10.42 11.80 10.54
CA PHE A 325 11.06 12.04 9.25
C PHE A 325 11.79 10.78 8.80
N PHE A 326 11.49 10.35 7.58
CA PHE A 326 12.08 9.18 6.94
C PHE A 326 12.80 9.62 5.68
N VAL A 327 14.08 9.25 5.55
CA VAL A 327 14.86 9.51 4.35
C VAL A 327 15.58 8.25 3.92
N THR A 328 15.50 7.95 2.62
CA THR A 328 16.18 6.82 1.99
C THR A 328 16.65 7.25 0.63
N ASP A 329 17.94 7.23 0.31
CA ASP A 329 18.49 7.62 -0.99
C ASP A 329 19.99 7.33 -1.03
N GLU A 330 20.61 7.23 -2.21
CA GLU A 330 22.05 7.02 -2.30
C GLU A 330 22.89 8.21 -1.76
N PHE A 331 22.30 9.41 -1.66
CA PHE A 331 22.98 10.63 -1.20
C PHE A 331 24.21 10.96 -2.06
N GLU A 332 24.09 10.86 -3.39
CA GLU A 332 25.21 10.86 -4.36
C GLU A 332 26.23 12.02 -4.17
N ASN A 333 25.80 13.15 -3.59
CA ASN A 333 26.63 14.33 -3.32
C ASN A 333 26.58 14.82 -1.86
N VAL A 334 26.26 13.95 -0.90
CA VAL A 334 26.06 14.33 0.51
C VAL A 334 26.86 13.41 1.42
N GLU A 335 28.04 13.87 1.82
CA GLU A 335 28.89 13.10 2.74
C GLU A 335 28.45 13.24 4.20
N SER A 336 27.64 14.25 4.54
CA SER A 336 27.18 14.49 5.92
C SER A 336 25.73 14.94 6.00
N PHE A 337 24.98 14.42 6.98
CA PHE A 337 23.57 14.70 7.18
C PHE A 337 23.20 14.62 8.68
N PRO A 338 22.21 15.38 9.18
CA PRO A 338 21.57 16.52 8.57
C PRO A 338 22.40 17.80 8.73
N GLU A 339 22.18 18.78 7.86
CA GLU A 339 22.73 20.13 8.01
C GLU A 339 22.15 20.86 9.23
N GLU A 340 22.84 21.92 9.66
CA GLU A 340 22.36 22.80 10.72
C GLU A 340 21.02 23.42 10.33
N ASN A 341 20.02 23.33 11.20
CA ASN A 341 18.65 23.81 10.95
C ASN A 341 17.93 23.17 9.75
N LEU A 342 18.33 21.98 9.27
CA LEU A 342 17.52 21.26 8.30
C LEU A 342 16.24 20.72 8.95
N LEU A 343 16.38 19.93 10.01
CA LEU A 343 15.27 19.24 10.69
C LEU A 343 14.64 20.12 11.78
N PRO A 344 13.33 20.00 12.08
CA PRO A 344 12.69 20.78 13.14
C PRO A 344 12.95 20.22 14.54
N SER A 345 12.93 21.10 15.55
CA SER A 345 13.16 20.72 16.97
C SER A 345 12.05 19.83 17.58
N THR A 346 10.91 19.72 16.90
CA THR A 346 9.75 18.90 17.28
C THR A 346 9.91 17.45 16.87
N LEU A 347 10.92 17.14 16.05
CA LEU A 347 11.14 15.79 15.54
C LEU A 347 11.39 14.81 16.69
N GLU A 348 10.59 13.74 16.73
CA GLU A 348 10.65 12.68 17.73
C GLU A 348 11.35 11.42 17.17
N THR A 349 11.21 11.16 15.86
CA THR A 349 11.79 9.99 15.19
C THR A 349 12.50 10.41 13.90
N LEU A 350 13.77 10.03 13.79
CA LEU A 350 14.56 10.14 12.56
C LEU A 350 14.90 8.74 12.05
N TYR A 351 14.54 8.46 10.80
CA TYR A 351 14.82 7.22 10.10
C TYR A 351 15.66 7.50 8.85
N VAL A 352 16.81 6.85 8.74
CA VAL A 352 17.77 7.00 7.65
C VAL A 352 18.08 5.61 7.11
N GLU A 353 17.83 5.33 5.83
CA GLU A 353 18.05 4.00 5.24
C GLU A 353 18.73 4.06 3.87
N ASN A 354 19.50 3.04 3.50
CA ASN A 354 20.14 2.90 2.17
C ASN A 354 20.99 4.11 1.72
N CYS A 355 21.59 4.83 2.67
CA CYS A 355 22.39 6.03 2.39
C CYS A 355 23.83 5.68 2.04
N SER A 356 24.04 5.22 0.81
CA SER A 356 25.30 4.58 0.38
C SER A 356 26.52 5.51 0.36
N LYS A 357 26.35 6.83 0.16
CA LYS A 357 27.44 7.83 0.19
C LYS A 357 27.51 8.63 1.50
N LEU A 358 26.56 8.48 2.40
CA LEU A 358 26.55 9.19 3.68
C LEU A 358 27.68 8.66 4.58
N ARG A 359 28.61 9.54 4.96
CA ARG A 359 29.78 9.19 5.78
C ARG A 359 29.67 9.67 7.22
N ILE A 360 28.95 10.76 7.48
CA ILE A 360 28.92 11.41 8.79
C ILE A 360 27.49 11.83 9.16
N MET A 361 27.01 11.38 10.32
CA MET A 361 25.89 12.04 10.98
C MET A 361 26.39 13.32 11.66
N ASN A 362 26.01 14.49 11.15
CA ASN A 362 26.65 15.76 11.50
C ASN A 362 26.19 16.32 12.85
N ASN A 363 27.13 16.52 13.79
CA ASN A 363 26.89 17.12 15.10
C ASN A 363 25.99 18.36 15.07
N LYS A 364 26.25 19.31 14.16
CA LYS A 364 25.53 20.59 14.11
C LYS A 364 24.03 20.41 13.82
N GLY A 365 23.65 19.38 13.07
CA GLY A 365 22.27 19.09 12.74
C GLY A 365 21.47 18.50 13.90
N PHE A 366 22.11 18.04 14.98
CA PHE A 366 21.45 17.42 16.13
C PHE A 366 21.30 18.33 17.36
N LEU A 367 22.10 19.40 17.46
CA LEU A 367 22.16 20.26 18.65
C LEU A 367 20.81 20.82 19.09
N HIS A 368 19.90 21.10 18.15
CA HIS A 368 18.58 21.68 18.40
C HIS A 368 17.45 20.65 18.49
N LEU A 369 17.70 19.36 18.22
CA LEU A 369 16.68 18.29 18.16
C LEU A 369 16.28 17.79 19.56
N LYS A 370 15.85 18.70 20.43
CA LYS A 370 15.57 18.42 21.85
C LYS A 370 14.42 17.43 22.08
N SER A 371 13.59 17.16 21.08
CA SER A 371 12.46 16.23 21.17
C SER A 371 12.76 14.83 20.64
N LEU A 372 13.94 14.60 20.05
CA LEU A 372 14.28 13.36 19.36
C LEU A 372 14.39 12.21 20.35
N LYS A 373 13.53 11.20 20.19
CA LYS A 373 13.44 10.00 21.05
C LYS A 373 14.04 8.78 20.39
N ALA A 374 13.92 8.66 19.08
CA ALA A 374 14.40 7.51 18.32
C ALA A 374 15.21 7.94 17.09
N MET A 375 16.40 7.36 16.94
CA MET A 375 17.22 7.48 15.75
C MET A 375 17.47 6.08 15.19
N ARG A 376 17.03 5.83 13.95
CA ARG A 376 17.17 4.54 13.30
C ARG A 376 17.92 4.66 11.98
N ILE A 377 18.96 3.85 11.80
CA ILE A 377 19.89 3.92 10.67
C ILE A 377 20.05 2.51 10.09
N PHE A 378 19.69 2.32 8.82
CA PHE A 378 19.68 1.00 8.19
C PHE A 378 20.47 1.02 6.88
N SER A 379 21.28 0.00 6.63
CA SER A 379 21.87 -0.25 5.32
C SER A 379 22.68 0.95 4.76
N CYS A 380 23.45 1.63 5.63
CA CYS A 380 24.30 2.77 5.27
C CYS A 380 25.79 2.36 5.27
N PRO A 381 26.29 1.72 4.20
CA PRO A 381 27.59 1.04 4.20
C PRO A 381 28.80 1.97 4.37
N SER A 382 28.70 3.22 3.94
CA SER A 382 29.80 4.21 4.02
C SER A 382 29.77 5.03 5.31
N LEU A 383 28.80 4.81 6.20
CA LEU A 383 28.64 5.64 7.39
C LEU A 383 29.78 5.36 8.38
N GLU A 384 30.63 6.34 8.61
CA GLU A 384 31.84 6.20 9.43
C GLU A 384 31.66 6.75 10.84
N ARG A 385 30.77 7.74 11.03
CA ARG A 385 30.66 8.51 12.27
C ARG A 385 29.22 8.91 12.58
N LEU A 386 28.80 8.60 13.81
CA LEU A 386 27.63 9.15 14.48
C LEU A 386 27.96 10.47 15.21
N PRO A 387 26.95 11.25 15.65
CA PRO A 387 27.21 12.48 16.38
C PRO A 387 27.90 12.21 17.73
N GLU A 388 28.71 13.17 18.18
CA GLU A 388 29.37 13.09 19.49
C GLU A 388 28.35 13.18 20.62
N LYS A 389 28.73 12.69 21.80
CA LYS A 389 27.86 12.66 23.00
C LYS A 389 27.23 14.02 23.33
N GLU A 390 27.98 15.10 23.14
CA GLU A 390 27.51 16.47 23.43
C GLU A 390 26.51 17.01 22.42
N ALA A 391 26.46 16.43 21.21
CA ALA A 391 25.54 16.81 20.15
C ALA A 391 24.23 16.02 20.18
N LEU A 392 24.24 14.81 20.77
CA LEU A 392 23.06 13.98 20.90
C LEU A 392 22.11 14.53 21.98
N PRO A 393 20.79 14.60 21.71
CA PRO A 393 19.86 15.15 22.68
C PRO A 393 19.62 14.17 23.84
N ASN A 394 19.48 14.69 25.06
CA ASN A 394 19.19 13.87 26.26
C ASN A 394 17.84 13.13 26.21
N SER A 395 16.95 13.53 25.30
CA SER A 395 15.67 12.86 25.05
C SER A 395 15.80 11.58 24.22
N LEU A 396 16.97 11.34 23.60
CA LEU A 396 17.21 10.16 22.77
C LEU A 396 17.20 8.90 23.64
N ASP A 397 16.16 8.10 23.47
CA ASP A 397 15.92 6.89 24.24
C ASP A 397 16.33 5.64 23.46
N GLU A 398 16.22 5.69 22.14
CA GLU A 398 16.45 4.57 21.22
C GLU A 398 17.42 4.95 20.10
N LEU A 399 18.49 4.18 19.95
CA LEU A 399 19.37 4.16 18.80
C LEU A 399 19.38 2.75 18.21
N TRP A 400 18.93 2.61 16.97
CA TRP A 400 18.97 1.35 16.26
C TRP A 400 19.75 1.48 14.97
N ILE A 401 20.77 0.65 14.83
CA ILE A 401 21.64 0.57 13.67
C ILE A 401 21.64 -0.86 13.19
N ASP A 402 21.44 -1.07 11.89
CA ASP A 402 21.45 -2.41 11.29
C ASP A 402 22.02 -2.32 9.87
N ASP A 403 22.75 -3.35 9.46
CA ASP A 403 23.45 -3.43 8.16
C ASP A 403 24.36 -2.21 7.87
N CYS A 404 25.08 -1.73 8.89
CA CYS A 404 26.04 -0.62 8.79
C CYS A 404 27.44 -1.05 9.27
N LEU A 405 28.20 -1.73 8.40
CA LEU A 405 29.44 -2.42 8.77
C LEU A 405 30.47 -1.57 9.51
N ILE A 406 30.78 -0.36 9.03
CA ILE A 406 31.79 0.52 9.65
C ILE A 406 31.32 1.01 11.04
N ILE A 407 30.04 1.37 11.16
CA ILE A 407 29.48 1.78 12.44
C ILE A 407 29.49 0.62 13.42
N LYS A 408 29.10 -0.58 12.99
CA LYS A 408 29.12 -1.76 13.84
C LYS A 408 30.49 -1.97 14.49
N GLU A 409 31.56 -2.01 13.70
CA GLU A 409 32.92 -2.22 14.21
C GLU A 409 33.36 -1.12 15.18
N LYS A 410 33.02 0.14 14.91
CA LYS A 410 33.47 1.27 15.75
C LYS A 410 32.62 1.48 17.00
N TYR A 411 31.33 1.12 16.95
CA TYR A 411 30.35 1.46 17.97
C TYR A 411 29.77 0.23 18.68
N GLU A 412 30.27 -0.98 18.44
CA GLU A 412 29.86 -2.15 19.23
C GLU A 412 30.26 -2.01 20.70
N LYS A 413 29.45 -2.59 21.59
CA LYS A 413 29.62 -2.49 23.04
C LYS A 413 30.92 -3.13 23.54
N GLU A 414 31.37 -4.19 22.89
CA GLU A 414 32.55 -4.96 23.28
C GLU A 414 33.68 -4.71 22.27
N GLY A 415 34.56 -3.76 22.56
CA GLY A 415 35.74 -3.48 21.73
C GLY A 415 35.61 -2.31 20.75
N GLY A 416 34.40 -1.78 20.54
CA GLY A 416 34.17 -0.60 19.71
C GLY A 416 34.79 0.66 20.33
N GLU A 417 35.75 1.27 19.64
CA GLU A 417 36.49 2.44 20.12
C GLU A 417 35.59 3.67 20.40
N ARG A 418 34.43 3.76 19.74
CA ARG A 418 33.47 4.88 19.82
C ARG A 418 32.23 4.58 20.65
N TRP A 419 32.12 3.41 21.28
CA TRP A 419 30.97 3.07 22.14
C TRP A 419 30.68 4.15 23.21
N HIS A 420 31.73 4.76 23.75
CA HIS A 420 31.63 5.82 24.77
C HIS A 420 30.82 7.06 24.33
N THR A 421 30.63 7.28 23.02
CA THR A 421 29.84 8.41 22.52
C THR A 421 28.33 8.12 22.55
N ILE A 422 27.91 6.86 22.52
CA ILE A 422 26.50 6.44 22.46
C ILE A 422 26.04 5.63 23.68
N CYS A 423 26.94 5.19 24.55
CA CYS A 423 26.63 4.32 25.70
C CYS A 423 25.69 4.91 26.76
N HIS A 424 25.42 6.22 26.68
CA HIS A 424 24.49 6.93 27.56
C HIS A 424 23.03 6.80 27.10
N ILE A 425 22.80 6.34 25.86
CA ILE A 425 21.47 6.10 25.31
C ILE A 425 20.90 4.82 25.95
N PRO A 426 19.67 4.85 26.50
CA PRO A 426 19.08 3.70 27.20
C PRO A 426 18.98 2.42 26.36
N ARG A 427 18.55 2.53 25.10
CA ARG A 427 18.33 1.39 24.20
C ARG A 427 19.17 1.53 22.94
N VAL A 428 20.31 0.85 22.91
CA VAL A 428 21.18 0.78 21.73
C VAL A 428 21.13 -0.62 21.14
N LEU A 429 20.68 -0.74 19.89
CA LEU A 429 20.61 -1.97 19.11
C LEU A 429 21.53 -1.84 17.89
N ILE A 430 22.50 -2.75 17.75
CA ILE A 430 23.40 -2.82 16.59
C ILE A 430 23.31 -4.25 16.04
N ASP A 431 22.87 -4.42 14.80
CA ASP A 431 22.65 -5.70 14.10
C ASP A 431 21.79 -6.71 14.91
N GLY A 432 20.71 -6.20 15.51
CA GLY A 432 19.73 -6.98 16.28
C GLY A 432 18.53 -7.43 15.44
N ILE A 433 17.82 -8.46 15.91
CA ILE A 433 16.53 -8.87 15.34
C ILE A 433 15.55 -7.70 15.45
N ARG A 434 14.87 -7.35 14.34
CA ARG A 434 13.81 -6.33 14.33
C ARG A 434 12.81 -6.57 15.47
N PRO A 435 12.57 -5.61 16.39
CA PRO A 435 11.34 -5.63 17.16
C PRO A 435 10.18 -5.53 16.17
N GLU A 436 9.25 -6.47 16.26
CA GLU A 436 8.03 -6.54 15.43
C GLU A 436 7.16 -5.28 15.53
#